data_AF-A0AAE4JML5-F1
#
_entry.id   AF-A0AAE4JML5-F1
#
_cell.length_a   1.000
_cell.length_b   1.000
_cell.length_c   1.000
_cell.angle_alpha   90.00
_cell.angle_beta   90.00
_cell.angle_gamma   90.00
#
_symmetry.space_group_name_H-M   'P 1'
#
loop_
_entity.id
_entity.type
_entity.pdbx_description
1 polymer ?
#
loop_
_entity_poly.entity_id
_entity_poly.type
_entity_poly.pdbx_seq_one_letter_code
_entity_poly.pdbx_strand_id
1 'polypeptide(L)'
;MKNVSYTMMRTELSAILDSLRNGENVTITQRGKPDVVISGTVLSSCRAEEPAAEYFAGKPETLFPADTINQLRQMEEAVKSVLPSPDFIETVRKASAQLEAAVNSDAMKEMLRITGQLSDIAGKNLTDFQKALARTKTKHADIIRALEDK
;
A
#
# COMPACT_ATOMS: atom_id res chain seq x y z
N MET A 1 -4.94 33.18 6.40
CA MET A 1 -6.05 32.53 5.69
C MET A 1 -6.46 33.43 4.53
N LYS A 2 -6.20 33.02 3.29
CA LYS A 2 -6.46 33.84 2.09
C LYS A 2 -7.82 33.44 1.51
N ASN A 3 -8.70 34.41 1.25
CA ASN A 3 -9.99 34.17 0.61
C ASN A 3 -9.89 34.51 -0.88
N VAL A 4 -10.22 33.56 -1.75
CA VAL A 4 -10.10 33.71 -3.20
C VAL A 4 -11.39 33.27 -3.88
N SER A 5 -11.87 34.05 -4.84
CA SER A 5 -13.02 33.63 -5.64
C SER A 5 -12.64 32.51 -6.60
N TYR A 6 -13.59 31.65 -6.95
CA TYR A 6 -13.38 30.54 -7.89
C TYR A 6 -12.75 31.00 -9.22
N THR A 7 -13.12 32.18 -9.72
CA THR A 7 -12.54 32.72 -10.97
C THR A 7 -11.10 33.15 -10.79
N MET A 8 -10.77 33.85 -9.68
CA MET A 8 -9.41 34.31 -9.42
C MET A 8 -8.49 33.13 -9.07
N MET A 9 -9.03 32.10 -8.43
CA MET A 9 -8.29 30.88 -8.10
C MET A 9 -7.68 30.23 -9.35
N ARG A 10 -8.41 30.22 -10.48
CA ARG A 10 -7.92 29.66 -11.75
C ARG A 10 -6.74 30.43 -12.33
N THR A 11 -6.71 31.75 -12.13
CA THR A 11 -5.64 32.62 -12.62
C THR A 11 -4.43 32.60 -11.68
N GLU A 12 -4.66 32.54 -10.37
CA GLU A 12 -3.61 32.57 -9.34
C GLU A 12 -3.25 31.17 -8.80
N LEU A 13 -3.53 30.10 -9.56
CA LEU A 13 -3.34 28.71 -9.09
C LEU A 13 -1.95 28.46 -8.52
N SER A 14 -0.90 28.92 -9.22
CA SER A 14 0.48 28.69 -8.79
C SER A 14 0.77 29.33 -7.43
N ALA A 15 0.36 30.59 -7.24
CA ALA A 15 0.53 31.29 -5.97
C ALA A 15 -0.25 30.62 -4.82
N ILE A 16 -1.44 30.09 -5.11
CA ILE A 16 -2.26 29.36 -4.13
C ILE A 16 -1.58 28.05 -3.75
N LEU A 17 -1.07 27.30 -4.73
CA LEU A 17 -0.35 26.05 -4.46
C LEU A 17 0.94 26.29 -3.67
N ASP A 18 1.67 27.37 -3.93
CA ASP A 18 2.85 27.76 -3.16
C ASP A 18 2.48 28.10 -1.70
N SER A 19 1.41 28.88 -1.48
CA SER A 19 0.84 29.13 -0.15
C SER A 19 0.48 27.83 0.57
N LEU A 20 -0.21 26.89 -0.12
CA LEU A 20 -0.58 25.59 0.45
C LEU A 20 0.66 24.74 0.79
N ARG A 21 1.72 24.80 -0.02
CA ARG A 21 3.00 24.12 0.23
C ARG A 21 3.69 24.63 1.50
N ASN A 22 3.56 25.92 1.78
CA ASN A 22 4.07 26.57 2.98
C ASN A 22 3.21 26.30 4.22
N GLY A 23 2.10 25.55 4.08
CA GLY A 23 1.20 25.21 5.18
C GLY A 23 0.13 26.27 5.44
N GLU A 24 -0.09 27.21 4.52
CA GLU A 24 -1.15 28.20 4.66
C GLU A 24 -2.51 27.61 4.27
N ASN A 25 -3.59 28.16 4.83
CA ASN A 25 -4.96 27.78 4.48
C ASN A 25 -5.57 28.79 3.52
N VAL A 26 -6.25 28.28 2.49
CA VAL A 26 -6.92 29.08 1.45
C VAL A 26 -8.38 28.70 1.36
N THR A 27 -9.26 29.69 1.40
CA THR A 27 -10.71 29.51 1.22
C THR A 27 -11.08 29.92 -0.19
N ILE A 28 -11.76 29.04 -0.90
CA ILE A 28 -12.30 29.29 -2.23
C ILE A 28 -13.79 29.55 -2.12
N THR A 29 -14.22 30.71 -2.59
CA THR A 29 -15.63 31.11 -2.58
C THR A 29 -16.23 31.05 -3.98
N GLN A 30 -17.48 30.62 -4.11
CA GLN A 30 -18.19 30.57 -5.39
C GLN A 30 -19.64 31.01 -5.21
N ARG A 31 -20.16 31.81 -6.15
CA ARG A 31 -21.56 32.24 -6.11
C ARG A 31 -22.51 31.03 -6.15
N GLY A 32 -23.43 30.97 -5.19
CA GLY A 32 -24.44 29.92 -5.10
C GLY A 32 -23.91 28.56 -4.61
N LYS A 33 -22.66 28.48 -4.15
CA LYS A 33 -22.08 27.27 -3.56
C LYS A 33 -21.45 27.56 -2.20
N PRO A 34 -21.37 26.56 -1.32
CA PRO A 34 -20.66 26.72 -0.05
C PRO A 34 -19.17 26.95 -0.30
N ASP A 35 -18.55 27.71 0.60
CA ASP A 35 -17.12 28.00 0.57
C ASP A 35 -16.31 26.73 0.87
N VAL A 36 -15.21 26.56 0.13
CA VAL A 36 -14.32 25.40 0.25
C VAL A 36 -13.03 25.83 0.90
N VAL A 37 -12.72 25.31 2.08
CA VAL A 37 -11.45 25.56 2.77
C VAL A 37 -10.45 24.48 2.40
N ILE A 38 -9.31 24.88 1.83
CA ILE A 38 -8.18 24.00 1.54
C ILE A 38 -7.08 24.30 2.55
N SER A 39 -6.65 23.26 3.27
CA SER A 39 -5.58 23.37 4.26
C SER A 39 -4.26 22.87 3.72
N GLY A 40 -3.24 23.72 3.76
CA GLY A 40 -1.86 23.34 3.50
C GLY A 40 -1.32 22.54 4.67
N THR A 41 -0.81 21.33 4.43
CA THR A 41 -0.14 20.54 5.47
C THR A 41 1.34 20.50 5.16
N VAL A 42 2.14 21.18 5.97
CA VAL A 42 3.59 20.97 5.96
C VAL A 42 3.85 19.62 6.62
N LEU A 43 4.44 18.69 5.87
CA LEU A 43 4.99 17.45 6.42
C LEU A 43 6.22 17.81 7.27
N SER A 44 5.98 18.49 8.38
CA SER A 44 6.96 18.62 9.46
C SER A 44 6.99 17.25 10.13
N SER A 45 8.07 16.51 9.91
CA SER A 45 8.52 15.30 10.61
C SER A 45 7.42 14.52 11.34
N CYS A 46 7.13 13.30 10.87
CA CYS A 46 6.30 12.29 11.53
C CYS A 46 6.58 12.24 13.05
N ARG A 47 5.80 12.98 13.84
CA ARG A 47 5.78 12.85 15.29
C ARG A 47 4.61 11.95 15.61
N ALA A 48 4.93 10.70 15.91
CA ALA A 48 4.01 9.76 16.52
C ALA A 48 3.52 10.37 17.83
N GLU A 49 2.27 10.81 17.85
CA GLU A 49 1.52 11.05 19.07
C GLU A 49 0.29 10.16 18.95
N GLU A 50 0.37 8.98 19.56
CA GLU A 50 -0.80 8.14 19.79
C GLU A 50 -1.70 8.80 20.84
N PRO A 51 -3.02 8.88 20.64
CA PRO A 51 -3.94 8.90 21.75
C PRO A 51 -4.27 7.45 22.11
N ALA A 52 -3.85 7.07 23.31
CA ALA A 52 -4.26 5.87 24.00
C ALA A 52 -5.79 5.69 23.95
N ALA A 53 -6.22 4.56 23.39
CA ALA A 53 -7.50 3.96 23.70
C ALA A 53 -7.27 2.45 23.80
N GLU A 54 -7.08 1.99 25.03
CA GLU A 54 -7.28 0.62 25.46
C GLU A 54 -8.51 0.04 24.78
N TYR A 55 -8.41 -1.09 24.08
CA TYR A 55 -9.44 -2.14 24.06
C TYR A 55 -8.87 -3.39 23.36
N PHE A 56 -8.95 -4.50 24.11
CA PHE A 56 -8.72 -5.90 23.74
C PHE A 56 -7.29 -6.46 23.74
N ALA A 57 -6.94 -6.97 24.93
CA ALA A 57 -6.09 -8.13 25.10
C ALA A 57 -6.66 -9.32 24.30
N GLY A 58 -6.03 -9.65 23.17
CA GLY A 58 -6.21 -10.89 22.43
C GLY A 58 -4.85 -11.45 22.07
N LYS A 59 -4.58 -12.70 22.47
CA LYS A 59 -3.34 -13.42 22.12
C LYS A 59 -3.17 -13.47 20.59
N PRO A 60 -1.94 -13.39 20.05
CA PRO A 60 -1.73 -13.70 18.64
C PRO A 60 -1.93 -15.21 18.44
N GLU A 61 -3.10 -15.60 17.96
CA GLU A 61 -3.32 -16.94 17.42
C GLU A 61 -2.48 -17.07 16.15
N THR A 62 -1.62 -18.08 16.16
CA THR A 62 -0.70 -18.45 15.08
C THR A 62 -1.49 -18.87 13.84
N LEU A 63 -1.57 -17.99 12.85
CA LEU A 63 -2.27 -18.17 11.57
C LEU A 63 -1.60 -19.15 10.58
N PHE A 64 -0.72 -20.04 11.04
CA PHE A 64 -0.16 -21.09 10.21
C PHE A 64 -0.24 -22.43 10.96
N PRO A 65 -1.00 -23.42 10.45
CA PRO A 65 -0.87 -24.79 10.91
C PRO A 65 0.59 -25.22 10.73
N ALA A 66 1.20 -25.76 11.79
CA ALA A 66 2.58 -26.27 11.76
C ALA A 66 2.80 -27.35 10.69
N ASP A 67 1.72 -27.91 10.15
CA ASP A 67 1.72 -28.96 9.15
C ASP A 67 2.14 -28.49 7.75
N THR A 68 1.94 -27.21 7.40
CA THR A 68 2.32 -26.68 6.08
C THR A 68 3.85 -26.62 5.93
N ILE A 69 4.56 -26.34 7.02
CA ILE A 69 6.03 -26.27 7.05
C ILE A 69 6.64 -27.67 6.88
N ASN A 70 6.01 -28.68 7.48
CA ASN A 70 6.45 -30.07 7.36
C ASN A 70 6.21 -30.65 5.95
N GLN A 71 5.12 -30.25 5.28
CA GLN A 71 4.85 -30.65 3.89
C GLN A 71 5.87 -30.08 2.89
N LEU A 72 6.28 -28.82 3.05
CA LEU A 72 7.32 -28.21 2.22
C LEU A 72 8.69 -28.88 2.41
N ARG A 73 9.01 -29.31 3.64
CA ARG A 73 10.25 -30.06 3.93
C ARG A 73 10.28 -31.44 3.28
N GLN A 74 9.15 -32.15 3.22
CA GLN A 74 9.06 -33.46 2.56
C GLN A 74 9.21 -33.35 1.03
N MET A 75 8.77 -32.24 0.43
CA MET A 75 9.02 -31.98 -1.00
C MET A 75 10.49 -31.68 -1.29
N GLU A 76 11.25 -31.09 -0.36
CA GLU A 76 12.68 -30.84 -0.52
C GLU A 76 13.51 -32.13 -0.52
N GLU A 77 13.16 -33.10 0.34
CA GLU A 77 13.88 -34.38 0.43
C GLU A 77 13.68 -35.25 -0.83
N ALA A 78 12.50 -35.21 -1.44
CA ALA A 78 12.20 -35.95 -2.67
C ALA A 78 12.94 -35.40 -3.91
N VAL A 79 13.32 -34.12 -3.89
CA VAL A 79 14.10 -33.49 -4.97
C VAL A 79 15.61 -33.76 -4.80
N LYS A 80 16.08 -33.94 -3.56
CA LYS A 80 17.49 -34.28 -3.24
C LYS A 80 17.93 -35.66 -3.74
N SER A 81 17.01 -36.62 -3.94
CA SER A 81 17.35 -37.96 -4.43
C SER A 81 17.51 -38.06 -5.95
N VAL A 82 17.11 -37.03 -6.71
CA VAL A 82 17.40 -36.94 -8.14
C VAL A 82 18.73 -36.22 -8.28
N LEU A 83 19.82 -36.99 -8.20
CA LEU A 83 21.18 -36.48 -8.39
C LEU A 83 21.28 -35.82 -9.77
N PRO A 84 21.44 -34.49 -9.84
CA PRO A 84 21.66 -33.83 -11.11
C PRO A 84 23.05 -34.23 -11.63
N SER A 85 23.18 -34.45 -12.93
CA SER A 85 24.47 -34.81 -13.53
C SER A 85 25.53 -33.73 -13.21
N PRO A 86 26.82 -34.10 -13.09
CA PRO A 86 27.90 -33.14 -12.79
C PRO A 86 27.90 -31.92 -13.72
N ASP A 87 27.60 -32.13 -15.00
CA ASP A 87 27.51 -31.08 -16.02
C ASP A 87 26.33 -30.14 -15.81
N PHE A 88 25.20 -30.67 -15.32
CA PHE A 88 24.02 -29.87 -15.00
C PHE A 88 24.27 -28.98 -13.79
N ILE A 89 24.95 -29.49 -12.75
CA ILE A 89 25.31 -28.72 -11.56
C ILE A 89 26.25 -27.56 -11.93
N GLU A 90 27.23 -27.79 -12.80
CA GLU A 90 28.14 -26.73 -13.24
C GLU A 90 27.41 -25.66 -14.07
N THR A 91 26.51 -26.08 -14.95
CA THR A 91 25.71 -25.18 -15.79
C THR A 91 24.77 -24.32 -14.94
N VAL A 92 24.07 -24.93 -13.97
CA VAL A 92 23.21 -24.21 -13.02
C VAL A 92 24.04 -23.27 -12.15
N ARG A 93 25.23 -23.67 -11.68
CA ARG A 93 26.13 -22.80 -10.90
C ARG A 93 26.63 -21.60 -11.70
N LYS A 94 26.98 -21.79 -12.97
CA LYS A 94 27.39 -20.69 -13.87
C LYS A 94 26.23 -19.75 -14.17
N ALA A 95 25.03 -20.30 -14.41
CA ALA A 95 23.82 -19.51 -14.61
C ALA A 95 23.42 -18.73 -13.35
N SER A 96 23.51 -19.34 -12.17
CA SER A 96 23.19 -18.68 -10.90
C SER A 96 24.18 -17.58 -10.58
N ALA A 97 25.48 -17.78 -10.83
CA ALA A 97 26.49 -16.74 -10.63
C ALA A 97 26.27 -15.53 -11.56
N GLN A 98 25.87 -15.77 -12.81
CA GLN A 98 25.55 -14.68 -13.76
C GLN A 98 24.26 -13.95 -13.36
N LEU A 99 23.25 -14.68 -12.88
CA LEU A 99 22.00 -14.08 -12.37
C LEU A 99 22.25 -13.29 -11.09
N GLU A 100 23.06 -13.79 -10.16
CA GLU A 100 23.43 -13.06 -8.94
C GLU A 100 24.21 -11.79 -9.26
N ALA A 101 25.13 -11.82 -10.22
CA ALA A 101 25.83 -10.62 -10.68
C ALA A 101 24.87 -9.60 -11.31
N ALA A 102 23.88 -10.05 -12.07
CA ALA A 102 22.86 -9.19 -12.67
C ALA A 102 21.90 -8.59 -11.63
N VAL A 103 21.49 -9.38 -10.63
CA VAL A 103 20.61 -8.93 -9.53
C VAL A 103 21.36 -8.03 -8.54
N ASN A 104 22.67 -8.23 -8.37
CA ASN A 104 23.51 -7.34 -7.56
C ASN A 104 23.89 -6.03 -8.24
N SER A 105 23.50 -5.82 -9.50
CA SER A 105 23.68 -4.54 -10.17
C SER A 105 22.92 -3.42 -9.46
N ASP A 106 23.53 -2.25 -9.37
CA ASP A 106 22.94 -1.10 -8.67
C ASP A 106 21.61 -0.65 -9.29
N ALA A 107 21.46 -0.83 -10.60
CA ALA A 107 20.21 -0.55 -11.31
C ALA A 107 19.08 -1.50 -10.92
N MET A 108 19.36 -2.79 -10.75
CA MET A 108 18.36 -3.80 -10.38
C MET A 108 17.98 -3.69 -8.90
N LYS A 109 18.94 -3.36 -8.02
CA LYS A 109 18.67 -3.04 -6.61
C LYS A 109 17.75 -1.84 -6.46
N GLU A 110 17.99 -0.77 -7.23
CA GLU A 110 17.12 0.40 -7.20
C GLU A 110 15.73 0.09 -7.79
N MET A 111 15.66 -0.71 -8.86
CA MET A 111 14.40 -1.19 -9.43
C MET A 111 13.60 -2.05 -8.42
N LEU A 112 14.24 -2.97 -7.71
CA LEU A 112 13.61 -3.79 -6.66
C LEU A 112 13.14 -2.93 -5.48
N ARG A 113 13.93 -1.92 -5.11
CA ARG A 113 13.57 -0.97 -4.05
C ARG A 113 12.34 -0.13 -4.43
N ILE A 114 12.31 0.40 -5.65
CA ILE A 114 11.16 1.14 -6.20
C ILE A 114 9.93 0.22 -6.31
N THR A 115 10.12 -1.02 -6.77
CA THR A 115 9.03 -1.99 -6.91
C THR A 115 8.47 -2.44 -5.57
N GLY A 116 9.33 -2.65 -4.56
CA GLY A 116 8.92 -2.95 -3.18
C GLY A 116 8.12 -1.81 -2.54
N GLN A 117 8.52 -0.56 -2.79
CA GLN A 117 7.75 0.61 -2.35
C GLN A 117 6.39 0.69 -3.04
N LEU A 118 6.28 0.31 -4.31
CA LEU A 118 5.01 0.24 -5.04
C LEU A 118 4.12 -0.91 -4.57
N SER A 119 4.68 -2.06 -4.21
CA SER A 119 3.90 -3.20 -3.69
C SER A 119 3.29 -2.90 -2.33
N ASP A 120 3.97 -2.15 -1.47
CA ASP A 120 3.43 -1.73 -0.16
C ASP A 120 2.27 -0.74 -0.30
N ILE A 121 2.29 0.11 -1.34
CA ILE A 121 1.20 1.03 -1.66
C ILE A 121 0.02 0.25 -2.25
N ALA A 122 0.26 -0.65 -3.21
CA ALA A 122 -0.80 -1.44 -3.82
C ALA A 122 -1.47 -2.42 -2.85
N GLY A 123 -0.70 -3.05 -1.95
CA GLY A 123 -1.20 -4.01 -0.96
C GLY A 123 -2.08 -3.38 0.13
N LYS A 124 -1.73 -2.17 0.59
CA LYS A 124 -2.54 -1.43 1.58
C LYS A 124 -3.87 -0.96 0.98
N ASN A 125 -3.84 -0.39 -0.24
CA ASN A 125 -5.07 0.07 -0.90
C ASN A 125 -6.04 -1.07 -1.24
N LEU A 126 -5.52 -2.26 -1.60
CA LEU A 126 -6.36 -3.42 -1.88
C LEU A 126 -7.04 -3.95 -0.61
N THR A 127 -6.32 -4.00 0.52
CA THR A 127 -6.88 -4.44 1.81
C THR A 127 -7.89 -3.43 2.36
N ASP A 128 -7.64 -2.13 2.20
CA ASP A 128 -8.58 -1.06 2.59
C ASP A 128 -9.85 -1.08 1.73
N PHE A 129 -9.73 -1.29 0.41
CA PHE A 129 -10.89 -1.45 -0.47
C PHE A 129 -11.72 -2.68 -0.10
N GLN A 130 -11.08 -3.84 0.14
CA GLN A 130 -11.79 -5.05 0.56
C GLN A 130 -12.52 -4.86 1.89
N LYS A 131 -11.90 -4.16 2.85
CA LYS A 131 -12.51 -3.83 4.14
C LYS A 131 -13.70 -2.87 3.99
N ALA A 132 -13.57 -1.86 3.12
CA ALA A 132 -14.67 -0.95 2.79
C ALA A 132 -15.83 -1.66 2.06
N LEU A 133 -15.52 -2.57 1.15
CA LEU A 133 -16.49 -3.41 0.44
C LEU A 133 -17.26 -4.30 1.43
N ALA A 134 -16.56 -4.99 2.33
CA ALA A 134 -17.19 -5.85 3.34
C ALA A 134 -18.11 -5.06 4.28
N ARG A 135 -17.67 -3.87 4.73
CA ARG A 135 -18.50 -2.96 5.54
C ARG A 135 -19.77 -2.52 4.80
N THR A 136 -19.64 -2.17 3.53
CA THR A 136 -20.78 -1.72 2.70
C THR A 136 -21.77 -2.86 2.48
N LYS A 137 -21.28 -4.06 2.12
CA LYS A 137 -22.11 -5.26 1.98
C LYS A 137 -22.86 -5.61 3.26
N THR A 138 -22.20 -5.51 4.41
CA THR A 138 -22.83 -5.79 5.72
C THR A 138 -23.89 -4.73 6.05
N LYS A 139 -23.57 -3.44 5.89
CA LYS A 139 -24.49 -2.33 6.19
C LYS A 139 -25.75 -2.35 5.33
N HIS A 140 -25.62 -2.79 4.08
CA HIS A 140 -26.73 -2.83 3.13
C HIS A 140 -27.26 -4.24 2.89
N ALA A 141 -26.92 -5.22 3.74
CA ALA A 141 -27.28 -6.62 3.55
C ALA A 141 -28.80 -6.83 3.44
N ASP A 142 -29.59 -6.11 4.22
CA ASP A 142 -31.06 -6.22 4.19
C ASP A 142 -31.67 -5.60 2.93
N ILE A 143 -31.05 -4.53 2.40
CA ILE A 143 -31.45 -3.91 1.13
C ILE A 143 -31.07 -4.82 -0.04
N ILE A 144 -29.86 -5.39 -0.03
CA ILE A 144 -29.39 -6.32 -1.06
C ILE A 144 -30.31 -7.55 -1.10
N ARG A 145 -30.63 -8.13 0.06
CA ARG A 145 -31.54 -9.28 0.16
C ARG A 145 -32.94 -8.95 -0.36
N ALA A 146 -33.48 -7.77 -0.01
CA ALA A 146 -34.77 -7.31 -0.51
C ALA A 146 -34.80 -7.02 -2.02
N LEU A 147 -33.63 -6.82 -2.65
CA LEU A 147 -33.49 -6.66 -4.10
C LEU A 147 -33.24 -7.99 -4.84
N GLU A 148 -32.67 -9.00 -4.18
CA GLU A 148 -32.45 -10.34 -4.73
C GLU A 148 -33.73 -11.20 -4.73
N ASP A 149 -34.67 -10.95 -3.82
CA ASP A 149 -35.96 -11.67 -3.71
C ASP A 149 -37.05 -11.18 -4.70
N LYS A 150 -36.68 -10.41 -5.74
CA LYS A 150 -37.58 -9.97 -6.84
C LYS A 150 -37.17 -10.56 -8.18
#